data_AF-A0A923Z4V4-F1
#
_entry.id   AF-A0A923Z4V4-F1
#
_cell.length_a   1.000
_cell.length_b   1.000
_cell.length_c   1.000
_cell.angle_alpha   90.00
_cell.angle_beta   90.00
_cell.angle_gamma   90.00
#
_symmetry.space_group_name_H-M   'P 1'
#
loop_
_entity.id
_entity.type
_entity.pdbx_description
1 polymer ?
#
loop_
_entity_poly.entity_id
_entity_poly.type
_entity_poly.pdbx_seq_one_letter_code
_entity_poly.pdbx_strand_id
1 'polypeptide(L)'
;MIPALLCVEQLYRDVITAMRDQISATVLISAKSSLSESCADTLAHAPKKFILVGTSYGGNLGLDIVLAAPESVIGLWLMGCDPFPVT
;
A
#
# COMPACT_ATOMS: atom_id res chain seq x y z
N MET A 1 3.62 -2.57 -2.14
CA MET A 1 2.69 -3.40 -1.35
C MET A 1 2.80 -2.98 0.11
N ILE A 2 1.69 -2.73 0.79
CA ILE A 2 1.66 -2.23 2.17
C ILE A 2 0.96 -3.26 3.05
N PRO A 3 1.62 -3.85 4.05
CA PRO A 3 1.06 -4.96 4.82
C PRO A 3 0.01 -4.48 5.85
N ALA A 4 -0.66 -5.44 6.48
CA ALA A 4 -1.49 -5.18 7.64
C ALA A 4 -0.66 -4.68 8.84
N LEU A 5 -1.34 -4.11 9.84
CA LEU A 5 -0.69 -3.59 11.04
C LEU A 5 0.10 -4.72 11.74
N LEU A 6 1.33 -4.41 12.17
CA LEU A 6 2.28 -5.37 12.78
C LEU A 6 2.74 -6.52 11.86
N CYS A 7 2.37 -6.51 10.58
CA CYS A 7 2.89 -7.45 9.60
C CYS A 7 4.13 -6.88 8.89
N VAL A 8 4.89 -7.80 8.29
CA VAL A 8 6.12 -7.54 7.53
C VAL A 8 5.99 -8.14 6.12
N GLU A 9 7.06 -8.07 5.31
CA GLU A 9 7.11 -8.57 3.92
C GLU A 9 6.62 -10.01 3.74
N GLN A 10 6.73 -10.84 4.77
CA GLN A 10 6.29 -12.23 4.81
C GLN A 10 4.81 -12.37 4.42
N LEU A 11 3.97 -11.37 4.71
CA LEU A 11 2.55 -11.39 4.34
C LEU A 11 2.33 -11.54 2.82
N TYR A 12 3.27 -11.04 2.00
CA TYR A 12 3.15 -11.05 0.54
C TYR A 12 4.09 -12.05 -0.14
N ARG A 13 4.84 -12.87 0.63
CA ARG A 13 5.88 -13.76 0.09
C ARG A 13 5.37 -14.64 -1.06
N ASP A 14 4.23 -15.29 -0.87
CA ASP A 14 3.72 -16.26 -1.83
C ASP A 14 3.25 -15.58 -3.12
N VAL A 15 2.60 -14.41 -3.00
CA VAL A 15 2.17 -13.59 -4.14
C VAL A 15 3.38 -13.10 -4.94
N ILE A 16 4.39 -12.54 -4.26
CA ILE A 16 5.62 -12.05 -4.90
C ILE A 16 6.33 -13.22 -5.59
N THR A 17 6.41 -14.38 -4.95
CA THR A 17 7.07 -15.57 -5.51
C THR A 17 6.36 -16.08 -6.76
N ALA A 18 5.04 -16.17 -6.72
CA ALA A 18 4.22 -16.65 -7.84
C ALA A 18 4.26 -15.69 -9.05
N MET A 19 4.44 -14.39 -8.82
CA MET A 19 4.40 -13.35 -9.86
C MET A 19 5.77 -12.78 -10.22
N ARG A 20 6.86 -13.32 -9.68
CA ARG A 20 8.21 -12.73 -9.78
C ARG A 20 8.69 -12.42 -11.20
N ASP A 21 8.23 -13.20 -12.19
CA ASP A 21 8.62 -13.04 -13.59
C ASP A 21 7.76 -11.99 -14.32
N GLN A 22 6.72 -11.48 -13.67
CA GLN A 22 5.74 -10.53 -14.21
C GLN A 22 5.79 -9.17 -13.52
N ILE A 23 6.23 -9.11 -12.26
CA ILE A 23 6.21 -7.88 -11.46
C ILE A 23 7.56 -7.64 -10.77
N SER A 24 7.90 -6.37 -10.60
CA SER A 24 8.88 -5.93 -9.61
C SER A 24 8.12 -5.44 -8.38
N ALA A 25 8.22 -6.18 -7.28
CA ALA A 25 7.47 -5.91 -6.06
C ALA A 25 8.35 -5.27 -4.99
N THR A 26 7.87 -4.15 -4.44
CA THR A 26 8.45 -3.51 -3.25
C THR A 26 7.44 -3.55 -2.11
N VAL A 27 7.85 -4.06 -0.95
CA VAL A 27 7.07 -3.92 0.29
C VAL A 27 7.51 -2.64 0.99
N LEU A 28 6.56 -1.76 1.29
CA LEU A 28 6.81 -0.51 2.01
C LEU A 28 6.04 -0.55 3.33
N ILE A 29 6.72 -0.17 4.41
CA ILE A 29 6.18 -0.09 5.76
C ILE A 29 6.50 1.31 6.27
N SER A 30 5.47 2.08 6.58
CA SER A 30 5.59 3.38 7.22
C SER A 30 4.94 3.31 8.60
N ALA A 31 5.61 3.85 9.61
CA ALA A 31 5.16 3.83 11.01
C ALA A 31 5.14 5.26 11.57
N LYS A 32 4.35 6.14 10.94
CA LYS A 32 4.15 7.51 11.41
C LYS A 32 2.97 7.60 12.38
N SER A 33 2.81 8.77 12.99
CA SER A 33 1.80 8.98 14.02
C SER A 33 0.37 9.10 13.47
N SER A 34 0.23 9.32 12.15
CA SER A 34 -1.05 9.37 11.45
C SER A 34 -1.00 8.69 10.08
N LEU A 35 -2.17 8.37 9.52
CA LEU A 35 -2.31 7.86 8.15
C LEU A 35 -1.82 8.88 7.11
N SER A 36 -2.13 10.16 7.31
CA SER A 36 -1.68 11.25 6.42
C SER A 36 -0.14 11.37 6.37
N GLU A 37 0.52 11.33 7.53
CA GLU A 37 2.00 11.31 7.56
C GLU A 37 2.57 10.05 6.92
N SER A 38 1.95 8.90 7.15
CA SER A 38 2.36 7.62 6.55
C SER A 38 2.15 7.61 5.02
N CYS A 39 1.14 8.33 4.53
CA CYS A 39 0.85 8.49 3.11
C CYS A 39 1.95 9.30 2.43
N ALA A 40 2.30 10.46 3.00
CA ALA A 40 3.39 11.30 2.49
C ALA A 40 4.74 10.56 2.48
N ASP A 41 5.06 9.85 3.57
CA ASP A 41 6.28 9.04 3.70
C ASP A 41 6.31 7.90 2.67
N THR A 42 5.18 7.20 2.46
CA THR A 42 5.09 6.13 1.45
C THR A 42 5.28 6.68 0.04
N LEU A 43 4.63 7.80 -0.30
CA LEU A 43 4.75 8.43 -1.62
C LEU A 43 6.17 8.93 -1.91
N ALA A 44 6.92 9.36 -0.90
CA ALA A 44 8.31 9.79 -1.06
C ALA A 44 9.25 8.63 -1.49
N HIS A 45 8.88 7.39 -1.19
CA HIS A 45 9.64 6.19 -1.56
C HIS A 45 9.03 5.40 -2.73
N ALA A 46 7.81 5.75 -3.16
CA ALA A 46 7.12 5.06 -4.24
C ALA A 46 7.71 5.43 -5.62
N PRO A 47 7.67 4.52 -6.60
CA PRO A 47 7.96 4.85 -8.00
C PRO A 47 7.00 5.92 -8.55
N LYS A 48 7.35 6.54 -9.68
CA LYS A 48 6.49 7.55 -10.34
C LYS A 48 5.13 6.99 -10.80
N LYS A 49 5.08 5.72 -11.19
CA LYS A 49 3.86 4.99 -11.57
C LYS A 49 3.93 3.60 -10.95
N PHE A 50 2.89 3.16 -10.26
CA PHE A 50 2.88 1.88 -9.56
C PHE A 50 1.48 1.29 -9.41
N ILE A 51 1.43 -0.03 -9.21
CA ILE A 51 0.23 -0.74 -8.74
C ILE A 51 0.27 -0.75 -7.21
N LEU A 52 -0.81 -0.30 -6.57
CA LEU A 52 -0.93 -0.26 -5.13
C LEU A 52 -1.64 -1.50 -4.62
N VAL A 53 -0.95 -2.26 -3.76
CA VAL A 53 -1.52 -3.41 -3.04
C VAL A 53 -1.50 -3.10 -1.55
N GLY A 54 -2.65 -3.18 -0.87
CA GLY A 54 -2.80 -2.84 0.54
C GLY A 54 -3.72 -3.79 1.29
N THR A 55 -3.32 -4.24 2.47
CA THR A 55 -4.13 -5.12 3.34
C THR A 55 -4.39 -4.46 4.68
N SER A 56 -5.64 -4.42 5.15
CA SER A 56 -6.07 -3.85 6.44
C SER A 56 -5.56 -2.42 6.65
N TYR A 57 -4.64 -2.18 7.60
CA TYR A 57 -3.94 -0.90 7.74
C TYR A 57 -3.39 -0.38 6.41
N GLY A 58 -2.69 -1.22 5.65
CA GLY A 58 -2.18 -0.86 4.33
C GLY A 58 -3.28 -0.65 3.30
N GLY A 59 -4.46 -1.24 3.50
CA GLY A 59 -5.65 -0.99 2.72
C GLY A 59 -6.22 0.42 2.96
N ASN A 60 -6.39 0.80 4.23
CA ASN A 60 -6.85 2.14 4.63
C ASN A 60 -5.84 3.23 4.21
N LEU A 61 -4.56 3.00 4.46
CA LEU A 61 -3.49 3.88 3.95
C LEU A 61 -3.52 3.96 2.41
N GLY A 62 -3.87 2.86 1.74
CA GLY A 62 -3.98 2.82 0.30
C GLY A 62 -5.05 3.74 -0.28
N LEU A 63 -6.15 3.97 0.45
CA LEU A 63 -7.19 4.92 0.06
C LEU A 63 -6.66 6.36 0.07
N ASP A 64 -5.94 6.75 1.13
CA ASP A 64 -5.30 8.07 1.24
C ASP A 64 -4.27 8.29 0.12
N ILE A 65 -3.50 7.25 -0.24
CA ILE A 65 -2.51 7.31 -1.32
C ILE A 65 -3.17 7.54 -2.68
N VAL A 66 -4.26 6.85 -2.99
CA VAL A 66 -4.99 7.02 -4.26
C VAL A 66 -5.60 8.41 -4.36
N LEU A 67 -6.13 8.95 -3.25
CA LEU A 67 -6.65 10.31 -3.23
C LEU A 67 -5.56 11.37 -3.37
N ALA A 68 -4.39 11.15 -2.74
CA ALA A 68 -3.28 12.09 -2.77
C ALA A 68 -2.51 12.10 -4.11
N ALA A 69 -2.41 10.96 -4.79
CA ALA A 69 -1.63 10.81 -6.02
C ALA A 69 -2.32 9.90 -7.06
N PRO A 70 -3.54 10.25 -7.52
CA PRO A 70 -4.33 9.38 -8.41
C PRO A 70 -3.60 9.11 -9.73
N GLU A 71 -2.86 10.10 -10.24
CA GLU A 71 -2.05 9.94 -11.44
C GLU A 71 -0.91 8.92 -11.27
N SER A 72 -0.39 8.73 -10.05
CA SER A 72 0.72 7.80 -9.82
C SER A 72 0.26 6.35 -9.69
N VAL A 73 -1.01 6.12 -9.34
CA VAL A 73 -1.56 4.78 -9.11
C VAL A 73 -2.21 4.25 -10.39
N ILE A 74 -1.55 3.30 -11.06
CA ILE A 74 -2.02 2.72 -12.33
C ILE A 74 -2.87 1.45 -12.15
N GLY A 75 -3.02 0.98 -10.91
CA GLY A 75 -3.82 -0.18 -10.56
C GLY A 75 -3.95 -0.30 -9.04
N LEU A 76 -5.07 -0.86 -8.58
CA LEU A 76 -5.43 -0.90 -7.17
C LEU A 76 -5.89 -2.30 -6.75
N TRP A 77 -5.33 -2.82 -5.66
CA TRP A 77 -5.77 -4.04 -5.00
C TRP A 77 -5.79 -3.82 -3.48
N LEU A 78 -6.96 -3.50 -2.94
CA LEU A 78 -7.16 -3.29 -1.50
C LEU A 78 -7.97 -4.43 -0.89
N MET A 79 -7.56 -4.87 0.29
CA MET A 79 -8.19 -5.97 1.03
C MET A 79 -8.39 -5.58 2.49
N GLY A 80 -9.56 -5.85 3.06
CA GLY A 80 -9.84 -5.59 4.48
C GLY A 80 -9.78 -4.12 4.89
N CYS A 81 -10.05 -3.19 3.98
CA CYS A 81 -10.11 -1.75 4.24
C CYS A 81 -11.55 -1.26 4.44
N ASP A 82 -11.69 -0.10 5.07
CA ASP A 82 -12.96 0.62 5.23
C ASP A 82 -12.90 1.94 4.43
N PRO A 83 -13.68 2.06 3.34
CA PRO A 83 -13.74 3.29 2.54
C PRO A 83 -14.48 4.44 3.24
N PHE A 84 -15.19 4.16 4.34
CA PHE A 84 -15.96 5.13 5.10
C PHE A 84 -15.73 4.96 6.61
N PRO A 85 -14.52 5.29 7.12
CA PRO A 85 -14.28 5.24 8.55
C PRO A 85 -15.32 6.10 9.25
N VAL A 86 -16.13 5.47 10.10
CA VAL A 86 -17.21 6.15 10.82
C VAL A 86 -16.58 7.25 11.68
N THR A 87 -16.83 8.52 11.31
CA THR A 87 -16.41 9.71 12.04
C THR A 87 -17.11 9.83 13.38
#